data_AF-A0A1J3IVM0-F1
#
_entry.id   AF-A0A1J3IVM0-F1
#
_cell.length_a   1.000
_cell.length_b   1.000
_cell.length_c   1.000
_cell.angle_alpha   90.00
_cell.angle_beta   90.00
_cell.angle_gamma   90.00
#
_symmetry.space_group_name_H-M   'P 1'
#
loop_
_entity.id
_entity.type
_entity.pdbx_description
1 polymer ?
#
loop_
_entity_poly.entity_id
_entity_poly.type
_entity_poly.pdbx_seq_one_letter_code
_entity_poly.pdbx_strand_id
1 'polypeptide(L)'
;IGRLGSGLMGLRREMEDDYSASATTVVFDRPIPLLRGPIPAGGSEYVLAFRSMDSWAAAFKRCETLVKEQCEEGARIGCAVSASNSCKPPWWRWRGSGDMREREKCEEREFKECLVAAKDKCAGFAKDKCSAAFLDARVAVELVCLASMPEDSRRTNCRARDLLNHKSSSG
;
A
#
# COMPACT_ATOMS: atom_id res chain seq x y z
N ILE A 1 25.61 61.21 15.85
CA ILE A 1 26.79 60.82 16.68
C ILE A 1 26.22 60.37 18.03
N GLY A 2 26.32 59.12 18.52
CA GLY A 2 27.00 57.92 18.05
C GLY A 2 26.21 56.63 18.38
N ARG A 3 26.78 55.52 17.93
CA ARG A 3 26.31 54.12 17.98
C ARG A 3 26.55 53.47 19.35
N LEU A 4 25.82 52.37 19.61
CA LEU A 4 26.22 51.05 20.19
C LEU A 4 24.91 50.43 20.73
N GLY A 5 24.35 49.31 20.26
CA GLY A 5 24.94 48.05 19.81
C GLY A 5 24.82 47.03 20.94
N SER A 6 23.93 46.04 20.81
CA SER A 6 23.83 44.72 21.50
C SER A 6 22.34 44.34 21.62
N GLY A 7 21.84 43.15 21.30
CA GLY A 7 22.47 41.91 20.92
C GLY A 7 21.37 40.86 20.67
N LEU A 8 21.77 39.78 20.02
CA LEU A 8 21.01 38.54 19.87
C LEU A 8 20.35 38.11 21.20
N MET A 9 19.03 38.06 21.23
CA MET A 9 18.28 37.04 21.97
C MET A 9 17.44 36.35 20.89
N GLY A 10 17.90 35.25 20.33
CA GLY A 10 17.73 33.97 21.02
C GLY A 10 16.30 33.47 20.82
N LEU A 11 15.88 33.28 19.56
CA LEU A 11 14.68 32.52 19.22
C LEU A 11 14.97 31.04 19.49
N ARG A 12 15.02 30.67 20.76
CA ARG A 12 14.82 29.29 21.20
C ARG A 12 13.34 29.00 20.98
N ARG A 13 13.00 28.54 19.77
CA ARG A 13 11.70 27.93 19.52
C ARG A 13 11.66 26.69 20.41
N GLU A 14 10.95 26.77 21.52
CA GLU A 14 10.58 25.61 22.31
C GLU A 14 9.80 24.69 21.36
N MET A 15 10.34 23.50 21.11
CA MET A 15 9.65 22.42 20.41
C MET A 15 8.80 21.74 21.47
N GLU A 16 7.70 22.38 21.89
CA GLU A 16 6.61 21.65 22.51
C GLU A 16 5.98 20.84 21.39
N ASP A 17 6.20 19.53 21.41
CA ASP A 17 5.56 18.63 20.47
C ASP A 17 4.04 18.71 20.70
N ASP A 18 3.34 19.33 19.75
CA ASP A 18 1.89 19.50 19.79
C ASP A 18 1.21 18.15 19.50
N TYR A 19 0.94 17.40 20.58
CA TYR A 19 0.22 16.13 20.53
C TYR A 19 -1.32 16.31 20.53
N SER A 20 -1.83 17.50 20.19
CA SER A 20 -3.27 17.72 20.08
C SER A 20 -3.91 16.83 19.00
N ALA A 21 -5.16 16.41 19.24
CA ALA A 21 -5.93 15.66 18.25
C ALA A 21 -5.97 16.39 16.89
N SER A 22 -6.05 17.73 16.89
CA SER A 22 -6.00 18.54 15.67
C SER A 22 -4.67 18.44 14.92
N ALA A 23 -3.54 18.31 15.63
CA ALA A 23 -2.22 18.13 15.02
C ALA A 23 -2.06 16.75 14.37
N THR A 24 -2.81 15.75 14.85
CA THR A 24 -2.81 14.37 14.32
C THR A 24 -3.96 14.07 13.34
N THR A 25 -4.91 15.00 13.15
CA THR A 25 -6.07 14.77 12.29
C THR A 25 -5.70 15.03 10.83
N VAL A 26 -5.74 13.99 10.01
CA VAL A 26 -5.57 14.11 8.56
C VAL A 26 -6.91 14.47 7.92
N VAL A 27 -7.03 15.69 7.40
CA VAL A 27 -8.19 16.11 6.61
C VAL A 27 -8.02 15.63 5.18
N PHE A 28 -9.00 14.90 4.67
CA PHE A 28 -9.03 14.52 3.26
C PHE A 28 -9.91 15.52 2.50
N ASP A 29 -9.36 16.18 1.49
CA ASP A 29 -10.11 17.11 0.62
C ASP A 29 -11.33 16.46 -0.05
N ARG A 30 -11.24 15.14 -0.29
CA ARG A 30 -12.33 14.31 -0.80
C ARG A 30 -12.38 13.01 0.00
N PRO A 31 -13.57 12.52 0.36
CA PRO A 31 -13.70 11.25 1.05
C PRO A 31 -13.05 10.14 0.21
N ILE A 32 -12.19 9.34 0.84
CA ILE A 32 -11.58 8.20 0.18
C ILE A 32 -12.71 7.24 -0.24
N PRO A 33 -12.88 6.94 -1.54
CA PRO A 33 -13.93 6.05 -1.98
C PRO A 33 -13.66 4.65 -1.43
N LEU A 34 -14.61 4.15 -0.63
CA LEU A 34 -14.52 2.80 -0.07
C LEU A 34 -14.56 1.76 -1.20
N LEU A 35 -13.67 0.77 -1.14
CA LEU A 35 -13.62 -0.33 -2.12
C LEU A 35 -14.93 -1.14 -2.12
N ARG A 36 -15.55 -1.26 -0.95
CA ARG A 36 -16.83 -1.95 -0.73
C ARG A 36 -17.84 -0.97 -0.15
N GLY A 37 -19.09 -1.11 -0.55
CA GLY A 37 -20.20 -0.30 -0.05
C GLY A 37 -21.36 -1.17 0.42
N PRO A 38 -22.34 -0.57 1.13
CA PRO A 38 -23.55 -1.28 1.53
C PRO A 38 -24.41 -1.59 0.31
N ILE A 39 -24.73 -2.87 0.11
CA ILE A 39 -25.63 -3.39 -0.92
C ILE A 39 -26.84 -4.02 -0.21
N PRO A 40 -28.09 -3.73 -0.64
CA PRO A 40 -29.27 -4.35 -0.03
C PRO A 40 -29.27 -5.87 -0.27
N ALA A 41 -29.36 -6.65 0.81
CA ALA A 41 -29.42 -8.11 0.77
C ALA A 41 -30.85 -8.67 0.78
N GLY A 42 -31.86 -7.78 0.81
CA GLY A 42 -33.27 -8.09 0.98
C GLY A 42 -33.85 -7.41 2.21
N GLY A 43 -35.08 -6.88 2.13
CA GLY A 43 -35.70 -6.15 3.23
C GLY A 43 -34.93 -4.88 3.62
N SER A 44 -34.64 -4.70 4.92
CA SER A 44 -33.86 -3.59 5.49
C SER A 44 -32.39 -3.94 5.75
N GLU A 45 -31.91 -5.12 5.31
CA GLU A 45 -30.55 -5.59 5.57
C GLU A 45 -29.57 -5.12 4.49
N TYR A 46 -28.40 -4.66 4.92
CA TYR A 46 -27.32 -4.22 4.05
C TYR A 46 -26.05 -5.03 4.32
N VAL A 47 -25.34 -5.38 3.26
CA VAL A 47 -24.06 -6.11 3.33
C VAL A 47 -22.97 -5.35 2.62
N LEU A 48 -21.73 -5.44 3.11
CA LEU A 48 -20.58 -4.84 2.43
C LEU A 48 -20.16 -5.71 1.25
N ALA A 49 -20.25 -5.16 0.05
CA ALA A 49 -19.88 -5.84 -1.19
C ALA A 49 -19.27 -4.87 -2.22
N PHE A 50 -18.56 -5.43 -3.18
CA PHE A 50 -18.19 -4.73 -4.41
C PHE A 50 -19.43 -4.54 -5.29
N ARG A 51 -19.53 -3.39 -5.96
CA ARG A 51 -20.70 -3.05 -6.79
C ARG A 51 -20.78 -3.85 -8.09
N SER A 52 -19.63 -4.30 -8.58
CA SER A 52 -19.51 -5.08 -9.82
C SER A 52 -18.24 -5.92 -9.82
N MET A 53 -18.19 -6.94 -10.68
CA MET A 53 -16.98 -7.73 -10.90
C MET A 53 -15.79 -6.87 -11.36
N ASP A 54 -16.03 -5.86 -12.19
CA ASP A 54 -14.98 -4.93 -12.63
C ASP A 54 -14.39 -4.16 -11.46
N SER A 55 -15.23 -3.71 -10.52
CA SER A 55 -14.76 -3.00 -9.33
C SER A 55 -13.92 -3.89 -8.41
N TRP A 56 -14.28 -5.17 -8.28
CA TRP A 56 -13.50 -6.16 -7.54
C TRP A 56 -12.15 -6.43 -8.24
N ALA A 57 -12.16 -6.67 -9.55
CA ALA A 57 -10.95 -6.98 -10.33
C ALA A 57 -9.97 -5.80 -10.35
N ALA A 58 -10.48 -4.57 -10.52
CA ALA A 58 -9.67 -3.36 -10.45
C ALA A 58 -9.04 -3.16 -9.06
N ALA A 59 -9.80 -3.40 -8.00
CA ALA A 59 -9.30 -3.30 -6.63
C ALA A 59 -8.27 -4.39 -6.29
N PHE A 60 -8.50 -5.63 -6.74
CA PHE A 60 -7.56 -6.74 -6.57
C PHE A 60 -6.24 -6.48 -7.29
N LYS A 61 -6.31 -6.08 -8.56
CA LYS A 61 -5.13 -5.71 -9.36
C LYS A 61 -4.37 -4.55 -8.72
N ARG A 62 -5.07 -3.54 -8.21
CA ARG A 62 -4.45 -2.41 -7.50
C ARG A 62 -3.75 -2.86 -6.22
N CYS A 63 -4.33 -3.79 -5.46
CA CYS A 63 -3.68 -4.39 -4.31
C CYS A 63 -2.38 -5.08 -4.72
N GLU A 64 -2.43 -5.95 -5.74
CA GLU A 64 -1.24 -6.68 -6.20
C GLU A 64 -0.13 -5.74 -6.64
N THR A 65 -0.46 -4.71 -7.43
CA THR A 65 0.51 -3.70 -7.87
C THR A 65 1.15 -2.98 -6.69
N LEU A 66 0.35 -2.44 -5.76
CA LEU A 66 0.87 -1.66 -4.63
C LEU A 66 1.73 -2.51 -3.69
N VAL A 67 1.26 -3.71 -3.34
CA VAL A 67 2.02 -4.61 -2.46
C VAL A 67 3.32 -5.06 -3.12
N LYS A 68 3.28 -5.35 -4.43
CA LYS A 68 4.47 -5.70 -5.20
C LYS A 68 5.48 -4.54 -5.23
N GLU A 69 5.04 -3.33 -5.55
CA GLU A 69 5.91 -2.15 -5.60
C GLU A 69 6.58 -1.86 -4.24
N GLN A 70 5.82 -1.92 -3.14
CA GLN A 70 6.38 -1.74 -1.80
C GLN A 70 7.36 -2.85 -1.43
N CYS A 71 7.07 -4.10 -1.80
CA CYS A 71 7.99 -5.20 -1.61
C CYS A 71 9.29 -5.01 -2.40
N GLU A 72 9.19 -4.60 -3.67
CA GLU A 72 10.35 -4.35 -4.53
C GLU A 72 11.21 -3.19 -4.01
N GLU A 73 10.60 -2.14 -3.46
CA GLU A 73 11.34 -1.03 -2.85
C GLU A 73 12.07 -1.49 -1.58
N GLY A 74 11.40 -2.25 -0.71
CA GLY A 74 12.06 -2.87 0.46
C GLY A 74 13.18 -3.83 0.05
N ALA A 75 12.98 -4.59 -1.03
CA ALA A 75 13.97 -5.50 -1.58
C ALA A 75 15.20 -4.77 -2.14
N ARG A 76 15.06 -3.58 -2.74
CA ARG A 76 16.22 -2.78 -3.18
C ARG A 76 17.16 -2.48 -2.02
N ILE A 77 16.60 -2.03 -0.89
CA ILE A 77 17.38 -1.74 0.31
C ILE A 77 17.99 -3.02 0.87
N GLY A 78 17.18 -4.08 1.00
CA GLY A 78 17.63 -5.38 1.51
C GLY A 78 18.76 -5.99 0.68
N CYS A 79 18.66 -5.94 -0.65
CA CYS A 79 19.67 -6.45 -1.58
C CYS A 79 20.95 -5.62 -1.53
N ALA A 80 20.88 -4.29 -1.38
CA ALA A 80 22.06 -3.46 -1.21
C ALA A 80 22.83 -3.82 0.07
N VAL A 81 22.12 -4.02 1.19
CA VAL A 81 22.71 -4.47 2.45
C VAL A 81 23.30 -5.89 2.33
N SER A 82 22.59 -6.79 1.66
CA SER A 82 23.07 -8.16 1.43
C SER A 82 24.34 -8.18 0.58
N ALA A 83 24.35 -7.44 -0.53
CA ALA A 83 25.52 -7.33 -1.42
C ALA A 83 26.75 -6.80 -0.67
N SER A 84 26.59 -5.73 0.11
CA SER A 84 27.67 -5.17 0.92
C SER A 84 28.21 -6.18 1.94
N ASN A 85 27.33 -6.96 2.57
CA ASN A 85 27.73 -8.00 3.52
C ASN A 85 28.44 -9.19 2.85
N SER A 86 28.04 -9.57 1.64
CA SER A 86 28.69 -10.61 0.85
C SER A 86 30.08 -10.18 0.34
N CYS A 87 30.25 -8.91 0.01
CA CYS A 87 31.45 -8.40 -0.67
C CYS A 87 32.44 -7.67 0.25
N LYS A 88 32.10 -7.43 1.53
CA LYS A 88 33.03 -6.76 2.45
C LYS A 88 34.28 -7.61 2.69
N PRO A 89 35.48 -7.01 2.67
CA PRO A 89 36.69 -7.73 3.02
C PRO A 89 36.69 -8.09 4.52
N PRO A 90 37.42 -9.13 4.93
CA PRO A 90 37.66 -9.41 6.34
C PRO A 90 38.24 -8.18 7.06
N TRP A 91 37.89 -8.01 8.33
CA TRP A 91 38.26 -6.84 9.13
C TRP A 91 39.78 -6.57 9.20
N TRP A 92 40.62 -7.60 9.05
CA TRP A 92 42.07 -7.45 9.04
C TRP A 92 42.63 -6.86 7.72
N ARG A 93 41.89 -6.94 6.61
CA ARG A 93 42.24 -6.32 5.31
C ARG A 93 41.77 -4.88 5.17
N TRP A 94 40.94 -4.38 6.07
CA TRP A 94 40.43 -3.00 6.08
C TRP A 94 41.52 -1.93 6.29
N ARG A 95 42.68 -2.31 6.85
CA ARG A 95 43.83 -1.41 7.07
C ARG A 95 44.64 -1.10 5.80
N GLY A 96 44.36 -1.78 4.69
CA GLY A 96 44.94 -1.47 3.38
C GLY A 96 43.86 -0.92 2.46
N SER A 97 44.26 -0.08 1.51
CA SER A 97 43.41 0.39 0.39
C SER A 97 43.00 -0.79 -0.48
N GLY A 98 42.09 -1.63 0.02
CA GLY A 98 41.46 -2.69 -0.77
C GLY A 98 40.90 -2.06 -2.04
N ASP A 99 41.02 -2.76 -3.16
CA ASP A 99 40.56 -2.25 -4.44
C ASP A 99 39.05 -2.04 -4.38
N MET A 100 38.64 -0.79 -4.14
CA MET A 100 37.24 -0.38 -4.06
C MET A 100 36.49 -0.74 -5.34
N ARG A 101 37.21 -0.85 -6.46
CA ARG A 101 36.66 -1.23 -7.76
C ARG A 101 36.30 -2.72 -7.84
N GLU A 102 37.08 -3.59 -7.22
CA GLU A 102 36.73 -5.01 -7.13
C GLU A 102 35.51 -5.23 -6.23
N ARG A 103 35.45 -4.48 -5.13
CA ARG A 103 34.30 -4.50 -4.22
C ARG A 103 33.04 -4.01 -4.92
N GLU A 104 33.11 -2.89 -5.65
CA GLU A 104 31.98 -2.35 -6.42
C GLU A 104 31.46 -3.36 -7.46
N LYS A 105 32.35 -4.03 -8.20
CA LYS A 105 31.97 -5.09 -9.16
C LYS A 105 31.28 -6.28 -8.49
N CYS A 106 31.77 -6.67 -7.31
CA CYS A 106 31.13 -7.72 -6.51
C CYS A 106 29.73 -7.28 -6.08
N GLU A 107 29.61 -6.09 -5.48
CA GLU A 107 28.35 -5.57 -4.97
C GLU A 107 27.32 -5.40 -6.10
N GLU A 108 27.74 -4.94 -7.27
CA GLU A 108 26.86 -4.80 -8.44
C GLU A 108 26.30 -6.14 -8.91
N ARG A 109 27.12 -7.20 -8.92
CA ARG A 109 26.68 -8.56 -9.29
C ARG A 109 25.71 -9.13 -8.25
N GLU A 110 26.10 -9.14 -6.98
CA GLU A 110 25.28 -9.64 -5.87
C GLU A 110 23.94 -8.90 -5.79
N PHE A 111 23.96 -7.58 -5.97
CA PHE A 111 22.77 -6.73 -5.98
C PHE A 111 21.82 -7.12 -7.11
N LYS A 112 22.32 -7.24 -8.35
CA LYS A 112 21.50 -7.60 -9.52
C LYS A 112 20.86 -8.98 -9.36
N GLU A 113 21.63 -9.97 -8.93
CA GLU A 113 21.14 -11.33 -8.72
C GLU A 113 20.06 -11.38 -7.63
N CYS A 114 20.30 -10.70 -6.50
CA CYS A 114 19.32 -10.56 -5.43
C CYS A 114 18.02 -9.88 -5.90
N LEU A 115 18.12 -8.78 -6.66
CA LEU A 115 16.96 -8.00 -7.10
C LEU A 115 16.06 -8.81 -8.05
N VAL A 116 16.65 -9.59 -8.96
CA VAL A 116 15.89 -10.47 -9.87
C VAL A 116 15.13 -11.52 -9.06
N ALA A 117 15.82 -12.22 -8.15
CA ALA A 117 15.17 -13.21 -7.28
C ALA A 117 14.11 -12.60 -6.37
N ALA A 118 14.29 -11.36 -5.92
CA ALA A 118 13.33 -10.66 -5.09
C ALA A 118 12.05 -10.28 -5.85
N LYS A 119 12.13 -9.89 -7.13
CA LYS A 119 10.95 -9.55 -7.95
C LYS A 119 9.96 -10.71 -8.05
N ASP A 120 10.45 -11.92 -8.28
CA ASP A 120 9.60 -13.11 -8.36
C ASP A 120 8.93 -13.41 -7.02
N LYS A 121 9.69 -13.31 -5.92
CA LYS A 121 9.18 -13.46 -4.56
C LYS A 121 8.14 -12.39 -4.20
N CYS A 122 8.36 -11.14 -4.62
CA CYS A 122 7.43 -10.04 -4.39
C CYS A 122 6.12 -10.22 -5.16
N ALA A 123 6.16 -10.78 -6.37
CA ALA A 123 4.94 -11.12 -7.11
C ALA A 123 4.12 -12.20 -6.39
N GLY A 124 4.76 -13.28 -5.91
CA GLY A 124 4.10 -14.31 -5.11
C GLY A 124 3.53 -13.76 -3.80
N PHE A 125 4.34 -12.98 -3.08
CA PHE A 125 3.93 -12.33 -1.83
C PHE A 125 2.72 -11.40 -2.02
N ALA A 126 2.70 -10.61 -3.09
CA ALA A 126 1.57 -9.73 -3.40
C ALA A 126 0.28 -10.52 -3.65
N LYS A 127 0.35 -11.59 -4.45
CA LYS A 127 -0.79 -12.47 -4.71
C LYS A 127 -1.32 -13.12 -3.44
N ASP A 128 -0.44 -13.64 -2.58
CA ASP A 128 -0.83 -14.30 -1.33
C ASP A 128 -1.48 -13.31 -0.34
N LYS A 129 -0.93 -12.11 -0.22
CA LYS A 129 -1.50 -11.07 0.66
C LYS A 129 -2.84 -10.54 0.15
N CYS A 130 -2.96 -10.31 -1.15
CA CYS A 130 -4.20 -9.80 -1.73
C CYS A 130 -5.29 -10.86 -1.78
N SER A 131 -4.96 -12.13 -2.07
CA SER A 131 -5.95 -13.22 -2.10
C SER A 131 -6.65 -13.39 -0.76
N ALA A 132 -5.92 -13.40 0.36
CA ALA A 132 -6.50 -13.51 1.70
C ALA A 132 -7.56 -12.43 2.00
N ALA A 133 -7.39 -11.21 1.48
CA ALA A 133 -8.32 -10.10 1.72
C ALA A 133 -9.52 -10.08 0.75
N PHE A 134 -9.41 -10.71 -0.43
CA PHE A 134 -10.37 -10.59 -1.53
C PHE A 134 -11.18 -11.87 -1.82
N LEU A 135 -10.72 -13.05 -1.40
CA LEU A 135 -11.43 -14.32 -1.64
C LEU A 135 -12.81 -14.38 -0.97
N ASP A 136 -12.91 -13.87 0.26
CA ASP A 136 -14.18 -13.83 1.00
C ASP A 136 -15.01 -12.56 0.67
N ALA A 137 -14.55 -11.75 -0.29
CA ALA A 137 -15.26 -10.54 -0.65
C ALA A 137 -16.48 -10.86 -1.52
N ARG A 138 -17.63 -10.27 -1.14
CA ARG A 138 -18.87 -10.38 -1.88
C ARG A 138 -18.87 -9.41 -3.06
N VAL A 139 -19.41 -9.86 -4.19
CA VAL A 139 -19.67 -9.02 -5.36
C VAL A 139 -21.17 -9.04 -5.63
N ALA A 140 -21.75 -7.87 -5.91
CA ALA A 140 -23.13 -7.80 -6.36
C ALA A 140 -23.24 -8.42 -7.76
N VAL A 141 -24.07 -9.45 -7.89
CA VAL A 141 -24.51 -9.95 -9.20
C VAL A 141 -25.64 -9.04 -9.67
N GLU A 142 -25.61 -8.70 -10.95
CA GLU A 142 -26.47 -7.70 -11.59
C GLU A 142 -27.92 -7.72 -11.08
N LEU A 143 -28.27 -6.66 -10.33
CA LEU A 143 -29.63 -6.15 -10.26
C LEU A 143 -29.55 -4.72 -10.75
N VAL A 144 -30.16 -4.46 -11.91
CA VAL A 144 -30.48 -3.12 -12.38
C VAL A 144 -31.33 -2.45 -11.31
N CYS A 145 -30.70 -1.68 -10.45
CA CYS A 145 -31.37 -0.64 -9.68
C CYS A 145 -30.74 0.67 -10.19
N LEU A 146 -31.30 1.17 -11.31
CA LEU A 146 -31.03 2.49 -11.88
C LEU A 146 -31.07 3.52 -10.75
N ALA A 147 -29.92 3.95 -10.27
CA ALA A 147 -29.84 5.07 -9.34
C ALA A 147 -29.82 6.37 -10.14
N SER A 148 -30.93 6.69 -10.78
CA SER A 148 -31.34 8.09 -10.90
C SER A 148 -32.45 8.25 -9.87
N MET A 149 -32.13 8.84 -8.71
CA MET A 149 -33.15 9.16 -7.72
C MET A 149 -34.11 10.20 -8.32
N PRO A 150 -35.43 9.99 -8.19
CA PRO A 150 -36.27 10.98 -7.55
C PRO A 150 -36.67 10.48 -6.17
N GLU A 151 -36.73 11.42 -5.22
CA GLU A 151 -37.40 11.19 -3.94
C GLU A 151 -38.85 10.79 -4.23
N ASP A 152 -39.34 9.78 -3.53
CA ASP A 152 -40.73 9.31 -3.59
C ASP A 152 -41.09 8.38 -4.77
N SER A 153 -40.64 7.12 -4.73
CA SER A 153 -41.36 5.99 -5.34
C SER A 153 -40.91 4.65 -4.76
N ARG A 154 -41.89 3.83 -4.40
CA ARG A 154 -41.74 2.55 -3.68
C ARG A 154 -40.67 1.64 -4.31
N ARG A 155 -39.65 1.29 -3.51
CA ARG A 155 -38.69 0.20 -3.79
C ARG A 155 -39.37 -1.15 -3.67
N THR A 156 -40.15 -1.58 -4.66
CA THR A 156 -40.81 -2.88 -4.59
C THR A 156 -40.05 -4.03 -5.27
N ASN A 157 -39.06 -3.80 -6.13
CA ASN A 157 -38.57 -4.89 -7.00
C ASN A 157 -37.04 -5.13 -7.08
N CYS A 158 -36.21 -4.69 -6.13
CA CYS A 158 -34.83 -5.21 -6.05
C CYS A 158 -34.84 -6.53 -5.22
N ARG A 159 -35.14 -7.68 -5.83
CA ARG A 159 -35.04 -9.00 -5.17
C ARG A 159 -33.61 -9.51 -5.25
N ALA A 160 -32.96 -9.67 -4.10
CA ALA A 160 -31.67 -10.33 -3.98
C ALA A 160 -31.77 -11.79 -4.49
N ARG A 161 -31.24 -12.03 -5.68
CA ARG A 161 -30.73 -13.35 -6.04
C ARG A 161 -29.25 -13.18 -6.29
N ASP A 162 -28.49 -13.95 -5.52
CA ASP A 162 -27.11 -14.33 -5.78
C ASP A 162 -26.04 -13.29 -5.42
N LEU A 163 -25.79 -13.10 -4.12
CA LEU A 163 -24.44 -12.73 -3.69
C LEU A 163 -23.56 -13.96 -3.89
N LEU A 164 -22.74 -13.96 -4.95
CA LEU A 164 -21.77 -15.02 -5.16
C LEU A 164 -20.55 -14.78 -4.25
N ASN A 165 -20.22 -15.78 -3.43
CA ASN A 165 -18.91 -15.87 -2.82
C ASN A 165 -17.93 -16.36 -3.88
N HIS A 166 -16.89 -15.58 -4.17
CA HIS A 166 -15.85 -15.99 -5.11
C HIS A 166 -14.86 -16.94 -4.41
N LYS A 167 -15.28 -18.20 -4.19
CA LYS A 167 -14.34 -19.27 -3.87
C LYS A 167 -13.51 -19.55 -5.11
N SER A 168 -12.27 -19.02 -5.18
CA SER A 168 -11.31 -19.43 -6.20
C SER A 168 -11.03 -20.92 -6.06
N SER A 169 -11.59 -21.72 -6.97
CA SER A 169 -11.17 -23.10 -7.17
C SER A 169 -9.74 -23.05 -7.69
N SER A 170 -8.77 -23.41 -6.84
CA SER A 170 -7.42 -23.76 -7.31
C SER A 170 -7.53 -25.04 -8.13
N GLY A 171 -7.22 -24.92 -9.42
CA GLY A 171 -6.88 -26.04 -10.30
C GLY A 171 -5.41 -25.92 -10.68
#